data_AF-A0A7Y0GI37-F1
#
_entry.id   AF-A0A7Y0GI37-F1
#
_cell.length_a   1.000
_cell.length_b   1.000
_cell.length_c   1.000
_cell.angle_alpha   90.00
_cell.angle_beta   90.00
_cell.angle_gamma   90.00
#
_symmetry.space_group_name_H-M   'P 1'
#
loop_
_entity.id
_entity.type
_entity.pdbx_description
1 polymer ?
#
loop_
_entity_poly.entity_id
_entity_poly.type
_entity_poly.pdbx_seq_one_letter_code
_entity_poly.pdbx_strand_id
1 'polypeptide(L)'
;MTAPPNHPAASRFDSVDALRGAAIVWMTAFHFCFDLNHFGYLKQNFYADPFWTWQRTAIVSLFLFTAGLGQSIAVQRGQGWPRFWRRWGQVAGCALLVTAGSYWMFPQSFIYFGVLHGMAVMLLIVRFTAGWGGWLWVLGGAAVAMQFVAGYAHSAWAGVDFLNQNTFNWLGLISRKPNTEDYVPLIPWLGVMWFGMATGTWALQHRPQWFRHDGGAVTRPLAWLGRWSLSYYLLHQPVLIGLLMIVGALK
;
A
#
# COMPACT_ATOMS: atom_id res chain seq x y z
N MET A 1 30.98 -30.34 -25.94
CA MET A 1 30.63 -29.17 -25.10
C MET A 1 29.12 -29.17 -24.93
N THR A 2 28.63 -29.76 -23.85
CA THR A 2 27.21 -29.79 -23.49
C THR A 2 26.86 -28.41 -22.91
N ALA A 3 25.87 -27.74 -23.50
CA ALA A 3 25.34 -26.51 -22.95
C ALA A 3 24.90 -26.75 -21.48
N PRO A 4 25.18 -25.82 -20.55
CA PRO A 4 24.70 -25.97 -19.18
C PRO A 4 23.17 -26.04 -19.20
N PRO A 5 22.55 -26.87 -18.34
CA PRO A 5 21.10 -26.91 -18.23
C PRO A 5 20.61 -25.52 -17.85
N ASN A 6 19.79 -24.92 -18.73
CA ASN A 6 18.98 -23.77 -18.38
C ASN A 6 18.13 -24.18 -17.19
N HIS A 7 18.51 -23.76 -15.97
CA HIS A 7 17.60 -23.83 -14.84
C HIS A 7 16.33 -23.08 -15.27
N PRO A 8 15.17 -23.74 -15.35
CA PRO A 8 13.94 -23.02 -15.64
C PRO A 8 13.81 -21.95 -14.55
N ALA A 9 13.90 -20.69 -14.94
CA ALA A 9 13.79 -19.56 -14.03
C ALA A 9 12.50 -19.76 -13.24
N ALA A 10 12.63 -20.09 -11.94
CA ALA A 10 11.55 -20.56 -11.09
C ALA A 10 10.26 -19.77 -11.35
N SER A 11 9.24 -20.40 -11.95
CA SER A 11 8.06 -19.73 -12.56
C SER A 11 7.69 -18.46 -11.80
N ARG A 12 8.08 -17.30 -12.33
CA ARG A 12 8.05 -16.05 -11.58
C ARG A 12 6.66 -15.44 -11.65
N PHE A 13 6.23 -14.84 -10.54
CA PHE A 13 4.92 -14.20 -10.40
C PHE A 13 4.94 -12.79 -11.01
N ASP A 14 5.42 -12.68 -12.25
CA ASP A 14 5.80 -11.43 -12.88
C ASP A 14 4.59 -10.50 -13.09
N SER A 15 3.37 -11.02 -13.18
CA SER A 15 2.15 -10.21 -13.30
C SER A 15 1.82 -9.43 -12.02
N VAL A 16 2.05 -9.99 -10.84
CA VAL A 16 1.82 -9.29 -9.56
C VAL A 16 2.86 -8.20 -9.35
N ASP A 17 4.11 -8.49 -9.69
CA ASP A 17 5.17 -7.49 -9.64
C ASP A 17 4.93 -6.39 -10.68
N ALA A 18 4.44 -6.71 -11.88
CA ALA A 18 4.07 -5.71 -12.88
C ALA A 18 2.92 -4.81 -12.40
N LEU A 19 1.89 -5.39 -11.77
CA LEU A 19 0.78 -4.64 -11.20
C LEU A 19 1.25 -3.70 -10.09
N ARG A 20 2.14 -4.17 -9.21
CA ARG A 20 2.78 -3.32 -8.19
C ARG A 20 3.64 -2.24 -8.82
N GLY A 21 4.36 -2.55 -9.90
CA GLY A 21 5.13 -1.59 -10.69
C GLY A 21 4.26 -0.47 -11.27
N ALA A 22 3.09 -0.82 -11.83
CA ALA A 22 2.14 0.15 -12.32
C ALA A 22 1.62 1.06 -11.20
N ALA A 23 1.32 0.50 -10.02
CA ALA A 23 0.92 1.27 -8.83
C ALA A 23 2.00 2.29 -8.42
N ILE A 24 3.27 1.89 -8.48
CA ILE A 24 4.41 2.77 -8.16
C ILE A 24 4.50 3.93 -9.14
N VAL A 25 4.46 3.66 -10.45
CA VAL A 25 4.54 4.74 -11.46
C VAL A 25 3.39 5.72 -11.28
N TRP A 26 2.17 5.23 -11.03
CA TRP A 26 1.01 6.08 -10.80
C TRP A 26 1.15 6.91 -9.52
N MET A 27 1.60 6.30 -8.42
CA MET A 27 1.89 7.00 -7.17
C MET A 27 2.94 8.11 -7.36
N THR A 28 4.02 7.84 -8.08
CA THR A 28 5.05 8.85 -8.36
C THR A 28 4.48 10.02 -9.14
N ALA A 29 3.68 9.76 -10.18
CA ALA A 29 3.04 10.83 -10.94
C ALA A 29 2.09 11.66 -10.07
N PHE A 30 1.29 11.00 -9.22
CA PHE A 30 0.40 11.67 -8.27
C PHE A 30 1.18 12.57 -7.29
N HIS A 31 2.23 12.05 -6.64
CA HIS A 31 3.04 12.83 -5.71
C HIS A 31 3.81 13.95 -6.41
N PHE A 32 4.31 13.73 -7.63
CA PHE A 32 4.94 14.80 -8.39
C PHE A 32 3.98 15.96 -8.64
N CYS A 33 2.72 15.69 -9.02
CA CYS A 33 1.72 16.74 -9.16
C CYS A 33 1.37 17.40 -7.81
N PHE A 34 1.31 16.63 -6.72
CA PHE A 34 1.09 17.16 -5.38
C PHE A 34 2.23 18.09 -4.96
N ASP A 35 3.49 17.70 -5.21
CA ASP A 35 4.67 18.49 -4.88
C ASP A 35 4.74 19.75 -5.74
N LEU A 36 4.45 19.67 -7.05
CA LEU A 36 4.33 20.87 -7.90
C LEU A 36 3.31 21.86 -7.33
N ASN A 37 2.21 21.37 -6.75
CA ASN A 37 1.23 22.22 -6.08
C ASN A 37 1.76 22.79 -4.76
N HIS A 38 2.45 21.98 -3.95
CA HIS A 38 3.09 22.41 -2.71
C HIS A 38 4.13 23.51 -2.95
N PHE A 39 4.95 23.39 -4.00
CA PHE A 39 5.96 24.39 -4.40
C PHE A 39 5.37 25.58 -5.21
N GLY A 40 4.06 25.61 -5.45
CA GLY A 40 3.37 26.73 -6.11
C GLY A 40 3.46 26.76 -7.65
N TYR A 41 4.01 25.72 -8.29
CA TYR A 41 4.06 25.57 -9.75
C TYR A 41 2.74 25.09 -10.36
N LEU A 42 1.88 24.49 -9.55
CA LEU A 42 0.54 24.03 -9.91
C LEU A 42 -0.46 24.57 -8.88
N LYS A 43 -1.72 24.81 -9.28
CA LYS A 43 -2.82 25.15 -8.36
C LYS A 43 -3.96 24.19 -8.56
N GLN A 44 -4.12 23.25 -7.63
CA GLN A 44 -5.10 22.18 -7.64
C GLN A 44 -5.53 21.85 -6.21
N ASN A 45 -6.74 21.31 -6.04
CA ASN A 45 -7.25 20.93 -4.73
C ASN A 45 -7.15 19.42 -4.50
N PHE A 46 -6.00 18.96 -4.00
CA PHE A 46 -5.76 17.54 -3.70
C PHE A 46 -6.57 16.97 -2.53
N TYR A 47 -7.22 17.83 -1.74
CA TYR A 47 -7.91 17.43 -0.52
C TYR A 47 -9.41 17.18 -0.72
N ALA A 48 -10.04 17.87 -1.67
CA ALA A 48 -11.48 17.80 -1.91
C ALA A 48 -11.87 17.45 -3.35
N ASP A 49 -11.00 17.67 -4.35
CA ASP A 49 -11.34 17.35 -5.73
C ASP A 49 -11.43 15.83 -5.94
N PRO A 50 -12.58 15.31 -6.41
CA PRO A 50 -12.75 13.90 -6.72
C PRO A 50 -11.63 13.34 -7.60
N PHE A 51 -11.18 14.09 -8.60
CA PHE A 51 -10.13 13.63 -9.52
C PHE A 51 -8.87 13.18 -8.76
N TRP A 52 -8.44 13.94 -7.75
CA TRP A 52 -7.25 13.60 -6.96
C TRP A 52 -7.57 12.58 -5.86
N THR A 53 -8.71 12.71 -5.18
CA THR A 53 -9.06 11.80 -4.07
C THR A 53 -9.35 10.37 -4.54
N TRP A 54 -9.96 10.19 -5.71
CA TRP A 54 -10.20 8.88 -6.31
C TRP A 54 -8.90 8.22 -6.76
N GLN A 55 -7.97 8.98 -7.34
CA GLN A 55 -6.63 8.48 -7.69
C GLN A 55 -5.88 7.99 -6.46
N ARG A 56 -5.80 8.81 -5.41
CA ARG A 56 -5.18 8.40 -4.13
C ARG A 56 -5.78 7.09 -3.62
N THR A 57 -7.11 6.99 -3.63
CA THR A 57 -7.82 5.79 -3.17
C THR A 57 -7.49 4.57 -4.03
N ALA A 58 -7.47 4.71 -5.35
CA ALA A 58 -7.14 3.64 -6.30
C ALA A 58 -5.68 3.17 -6.15
N ILE A 59 -4.74 4.10 -6.01
CA ILE A 59 -3.31 3.81 -5.82
C ILE A 59 -3.11 2.99 -4.53
N VAL A 60 -3.62 3.46 -3.40
CA VAL A 60 -3.49 2.76 -2.11
C VAL A 60 -4.18 1.41 -2.16
N SER A 61 -5.36 1.34 -2.77
CA SER A 61 -6.09 0.09 -2.96
C SER A 61 -5.25 -0.93 -3.73
N LEU A 62 -4.60 -0.49 -4.81
CA LEU A 62 -3.77 -1.35 -5.64
C LEU A 62 -2.53 -1.86 -4.90
N PHE A 63 -1.88 -1.01 -4.10
CA PHE A 63 -0.76 -1.43 -3.26
C PHE A 63 -1.16 -2.48 -2.22
N LEU A 64 -2.26 -2.27 -1.51
CA LEU A 64 -2.70 -3.19 -0.47
C LEU A 64 -3.26 -4.48 -1.05
N PHE A 65 -3.99 -4.40 -2.16
CA PHE A 65 -4.46 -5.55 -2.90
C PHE A 65 -3.28 -6.41 -3.40
N THR A 66 -2.25 -5.80 -4.00
CA THR A 66 -1.04 -6.52 -4.44
C THR A 66 -0.20 -7.05 -3.29
N ALA A 67 -0.23 -6.41 -2.11
CA ALA A 67 0.36 -6.95 -0.89
C ALA A 67 -0.38 -8.21 -0.41
N GLY A 68 -1.71 -8.22 -0.47
CA GLY A 68 -2.56 -9.40 -0.21
C GLY A 68 -2.28 -10.55 -1.19
N LEU A 69 -2.20 -10.26 -2.50
CA LEU A 69 -1.79 -11.24 -3.51
C LEU A 69 -0.39 -11.81 -3.23
N GLY A 70 0.54 -10.95 -2.81
CA GLY A 70 1.89 -11.37 -2.44
C GLY A 70 1.92 -12.32 -1.24
N GLN A 71 1.06 -12.07 -0.23
CA GLN A 71 0.87 -12.95 0.92
C GLN A 71 0.32 -14.32 0.50
N SER A 72 -0.68 -14.38 -0.37
CA SER A 72 -1.26 -15.66 -0.81
C SER A 72 -0.23 -16.53 -1.53
N ILE A 73 0.57 -15.91 -2.40
CA ILE A 73 1.68 -16.55 -3.10
C ILE A 73 2.71 -17.08 -2.11
N ALA A 74 3.09 -16.27 -1.12
CA ALA A 74 4.08 -16.64 -0.13
C ALA A 74 3.61 -17.81 0.75
N VAL A 75 2.34 -17.78 1.18
CA VAL A 75 1.69 -18.86 1.94
C VAL A 75 1.66 -20.14 1.12
N GLN A 76 1.22 -20.09 -0.14
CA GLN A 76 1.14 -21.28 -1.00
C GLN A 76 2.53 -21.89 -1.27
N ARG A 77 3.57 -21.07 -1.35
CA ARG A 77 4.97 -21.52 -1.45
C ARG A 77 5.58 -22.01 -0.14
N GLY A 78 4.79 -22.16 0.92
CA GLY A 78 5.27 -22.67 2.21
C GLY A 78 6.21 -21.70 2.94
N GLN A 79 5.99 -20.38 2.84
CA GLN A 79 6.78 -19.40 3.58
C GLN A 79 6.73 -19.70 5.08
N GLY A 80 7.90 -20.05 5.66
CA GLY A 80 8.06 -20.20 7.10
C GLY A 80 8.14 -18.86 7.85
N TRP A 81 7.91 -18.91 9.16
CA TRP A 81 7.92 -17.75 10.06
C TRP A 81 9.20 -16.90 10.00
N PRO A 82 10.42 -17.47 9.94
CA PRO A 82 11.64 -16.64 9.88
C PRO A 82 11.68 -15.72 8.65
N ARG A 83 11.25 -16.23 7.49
CA ARG A 83 11.19 -15.45 6.25
C ARG A 83 10.11 -14.38 6.31
N PHE A 84 8.97 -14.69 6.94
CA PHE A 84 7.91 -13.72 7.17
C PHE A 84 8.39 -12.58 8.07
N TRP A 85 8.96 -12.88 9.24
CA TRP A 85 9.44 -11.89 10.20
C TRP A 85 10.56 -11.01 9.64
N ARG A 86 11.46 -11.56 8.82
CA ARG A 86 12.48 -10.76 8.13
C ARG A 86 11.84 -9.72 7.21
N ARG A 87 10.84 -10.12 6.41
CA ARG A 87 10.16 -9.18 5.49
C ARG A 87 9.29 -8.19 6.25
N TRP A 88 8.59 -8.64 7.28
CA TRP A 88 7.79 -7.78 8.15
C TRP A 88 8.66 -6.74 8.85
N GLY A 89 9.79 -7.15 9.43
CA GLY A 89 10.75 -6.25 10.09
C GLY A 89 11.32 -5.20 9.14
N GLN A 90 11.54 -5.53 7.86
CA GLN A 90 11.89 -4.53 6.84
C GLN A 90 10.79 -3.48 6.70
N VAL A 91 9.52 -3.89 6.55
CA VAL A 91 8.39 -2.95 6.38
C VAL A 91 8.21 -2.10 7.64
N ALA A 92 8.25 -2.70 8.82
CA ALA A 92 8.15 -1.99 10.10
C ALA A 92 9.31 -1.01 10.31
N GLY A 93 10.55 -1.41 10.01
CA GLY A 93 11.71 -0.52 10.07
C GLY A 93 11.60 0.64 9.07
N CYS A 94 11.11 0.39 7.85
CA CYS A 94 10.83 1.44 6.88
C CYS A 94 9.73 2.40 7.36
N ALA A 95 8.70 1.89 8.04
CA ALA A 95 7.65 2.72 8.63
C ALA A 95 8.23 3.71 9.66
N LEU A 96 9.07 3.22 10.57
CA LEU A 96 9.76 4.05 11.57
C LEU A 96 10.70 5.09 10.92
N LEU A 97 11.40 4.71 9.85
CA LEU A 97 12.24 5.66 9.09
C LEU A 97 11.40 6.76 8.45
N VAL A 98 10.23 6.43 7.90
CA VAL A 98 9.30 7.43 7.35
C VAL A 98 8.78 8.36 8.43
N THR A 99 8.45 7.86 9.63
CA THR A 99 8.09 8.71 10.77
C THR A 99 9.23 9.64 11.17
N ALA A 100 10.45 9.12 11.34
CA ALA A 100 11.61 9.93 11.71
C ALA A 100 11.93 11.01 10.67
N GLY A 101 11.92 10.65 9.38
CA GLY A 101 12.19 11.59 8.28
C GLY A 101 11.11 12.66 8.15
N SER A 102 9.83 12.27 8.23
CA SER A 102 8.72 13.23 8.18
C SER A 102 8.64 14.10 9.42
N TYR A 103 9.04 13.62 10.60
CA TYR A 103 9.13 14.44 11.81
C TYR A 103 10.18 15.54 11.67
N TRP A 104 11.31 15.24 11.04
CA TRP A 104 12.35 16.24 10.78
C TRP A 104 11.92 17.29 9.75
N MET A 105 11.19 16.88 8.69
CA MET A 105 10.78 17.77 7.61
C MET A 105 9.47 18.54 7.89
N PHE A 106 8.51 17.90 8.57
CA PHE A 106 7.16 18.40 8.84
C PHE A 106 6.76 18.14 10.31
N PRO A 107 7.37 18.80 11.29
CA PRO A 107 7.20 18.47 12.70
C PRO A 107 5.76 18.60 13.23
N GLN A 108 4.92 19.43 12.59
CA GLN A 108 3.53 19.66 12.98
C GLN A 108 2.52 18.67 12.36
N SER A 109 2.94 17.92 11.34
CA SER A 109 2.08 17.02 10.55
C SER A 109 2.78 15.71 10.18
N PHE A 110 3.79 15.31 10.96
CA PHE A 110 4.59 14.12 10.69
C PHE A 110 3.77 12.84 10.55
N ILE A 111 4.31 11.85 9.85
CA ILE A 111 3.63 10.59 9.55
C ILE A 111 3.74 9.66 10.75
N TYR A 112 2.72 9.66 11.61
CA TYR A 112 2.63 8.72 12.74
C TYR A 112 1.92 7.41 12.38
N PHE A 113 1.02 7.43 11.37
CA PHE A 113 0.30 6.24 10.92
C PHE A 113 -0.05 6.28 9.41
N GLY A 114 1.00 6.21 8.58
CA GLY A 114 0.88 6.12 7.12
C GLY A 114 0.75 4.68 6.58
N VAL A 115 0.83 4.52 5.25
CA VAL A 115 0.64 3.23 4.55
C VAL A 115 1.58 2.13 5.02
N LEU A 116 2.84 2.43 5.36
CA LEU A 116 3.79 1.42 5.86
C LEU A 116 3.44 0.94 7.27
N HIS A 117 2.92 1.82 8.13
CA HIS A 117 2.47 1.47 9.48
C HIS A 117 1.23 0.57 9.39
N GLY A 118 0.23 1.01 8.63
CA GLY A 118 -0.95 0.20 8.35
C GLY A 118 -0.58 -1.15 7.75
N MET A 119 0.31 -1.17 6.76
CA MET A 119 0.76 -2.41 6.12
C MET A 119 1.50 -3.33 7.09
N ALA A 120 2.32 -2.82 8.02
CA ALA A 120 2.96 -3.65 9.04
C ALA A 120 1.92 -4.37 9.93
N VAL A 121 0.86 -3.68 10.34
CA VAL A 121 -0.25 -4.28 11.11
C VAL A 121 -1.05 -5.27 10.26
N MET A 122 -1.49 -4.84 9.07
CA MET A 122 -2.31 -5.66 8.18
C MET A 122 -1.59 -6.94 7.73
N LEU A 123 -0.27 -6.90 7.48
CA LEU A 123 0.51 -8.09 7.14
C LEU A 123 0.45 -9.17 8.22
N LEU A 124 0.42 -8.79 9.51
CA LEU A 124 0.27 -9.74 10.62
C LEU A 124 -1.13 -10.36 10.58
N ILE A 125 -2.16 -9.51 10.55
CA ILE A 125 -3.56 -9.95 10.56
C ILE A 125 -3.82 -10.89 9.38
N VAL A 126 -3.47 -10.47 8.17
CA VAL A 126 -3.65 -11.28 6.95
C VAL A 126 -2.90 -12.60 7.02
N ARG A 127 -1.69 -12.62 7.60
CA ARG A 127 -0.92 -13.84 7.77
C ARG A 127 -1.61 -14.84 8.70
N PHE A 128 -2.19 -14.38 9.80
CA PHE A 128 -2.95 -15.24 10.72
C PHE A 128 -4.30 -15.67 10.15
N THR A 129 -4.94 -14.84 9.34
CA THR A 129 -6.21 -15.16 8.68
C THR A 129 -6.03 -15.88 7.34
N ALA A 130 -4.80 -16.20 6.93
CA ALA A 130 -4.51 -16.74 5.59
C ALA A 130 -5.24 -18.04 5.26
N GLY A 131 -5.54 -18.86 6.29
CA GLY A 131 -6.25 -20.13 6.15
C GLY A 131 -7.78 -20.02 6.14
N TRP A 132 -8.36 -18.82 6.26
CA TRP A 132 -9.81 -18.64 6.43
C TRP A 132 -10.61 -18.79 5.13
N GLY A 133 -9.93 -18.96 3.99
CA GLY A 133 -10.56 -19.28 2.71
C GLY A 133 -11.57 -18.22 2.26
N GLY A 134 -12.79 -18.66 1.91
CA GLY A 134 -13.86 -17.78 1.42
C GLY A 134 -14.30 -16.69 2.41
N TRP A 135 -14.09 -16.88 3.72
CA TRP A 135 -14.43 -15.89 4.75
C TRP A 135 -13.69 -14.57 4.58
N LEU A 136 -12.52 -14.58 3.93
CA LEU A 136 -11.77 -13.35 3.64
C LEU A 136 -12.57 -12.38 2.74
N TRP A 137 -13.45 -12.88 1.85
CA TRP A 137 -14.34 -12.03 1.07
C TRP A 137 -15.39 -11.35 1.94
N VAL A 138 -16.01 -12.11 2.85
CA VAL A 138 -17.03 -11.60 3.77
C VAL A 138 -16.42 -10.56 4.71
N LEU A 139 -15.28 -10.87 5.31
CA LEU A 139 -14.56 -9.95 6.20
C LEU A 139 -14.03 -8.72 5.47
N GLY A 140 -13.60 -8.88 4.22
CA GLY A 140 -13.24 -7.75 3.37
C GLY A 140 -14.41 -6.81 3.13
N GLY A 141 -15.57 -7.36 2.77
CA GLY A 141 -16.82 -6.60 2.62
C GLY A 141 -17.25 -5.95 3.93
N ALA A 142 -17.17 -6.66 5.06
CA ALA A 142 -17.51 -6.14 6.38
C ALA A 142 -16.59 -4.99 6.81
N ALA A 143 -15.28 -5.10 6.56
CA ALA A 143 -14.32 -4.02 6.83
C ALA A 143 -14.63 -2.77 5.99
N VAL A 144 -14.92 -2.93 4.70
CA VAL A 144 -15.33 -1.80 3.84
C VAL A 144 -16.66 -1.21 4.31
N ALA A 145 -17.63 -2.05 4.70
CA ALA A 145 -18.93 -1.60 5.21
C ALA A 145 -18.82 -0.85 6.55
N MET A 146 -17.86 -1.25 7.40
CA MET A 146 -17.65 -0.68 8.73
C MET A 146 -17.37 0.83 8.69
N GLN A 147 -16.79 1.35 7.61
CA GLN A 147 -16.57 2.80 7.48
C GLN A 147 -17.89 3.58 7.46
N PHE A 148 -18.94 3.04 6.85
CA PHE A 148 -20.26 3.68 6.79
C PHE A 148 -20.98 3.56 8.13
N VAL A 149 -20.82 2.42 8.81
CA VAL A 149 -21.33 2.22 10.18
C VAL A 149 -20.69 3.21 11.13
N ALA A 150 -19.37 3.41 11.05
CA ALA A 150 -18.67 4.41 11.85
C ALA A 150 -19.17 5.83 11.54
N GLY A 151 -19.33 6.17 10.26
CA GLY A 151 -19.88 7.47 9.85
C GLY A 151 -21.27 7.74 10.46
N TYR A 152 -22.16 6.75 10.45
CA TYR A 152 -23.46 6.84 11.11
C TYR A 152 -23.35 6.92 12.64
N ALA A 153 -22.47 6.13 13.25
CA ALA A 153 -22.27 6.16 14.70
C ALA A 153 -21.83 7.55 15.19
N HIS A 154 -20.94 8.22 14.46
CA HIS A 154 -20.49 9.59 14.76
C HIS A 154 -21.62 10.62 14.62
N SER A 155 -22.61 10.42 13.74
CA SER A 155 -23.76 11.33 13.64
C SER A 155 -24.84 11.04 14.68
N ALA A 156 -24.95 9.79 15.15
CA ALA A 156 -25.98 9.39 16.10
C ALA A 156 -25.56 9.50 17.57
N TRP A 157 -24.27 9.36 17.89
CA TRP A 157 -23.80 9.28 19.27
C TRP A 157 -22.47 10.03 19.49
N ALA A 158 -22.51 11.14 20.23
CA ALA A 158 -21.31 11.94 20.53
C ALA A 158 -20.23 11.15 21.31
N GLY A 159 -20.60 10.07 22.00
CA GLY A 159 -19.68 9.26 22.78
C GLY A 159 -18.64 8.51 21.95
N VAL A 160 -18.78 8.41 20.61
CA VAL A 160 -17.74 7.82 19.75
C VAL A 160 -16.61 8.78 19.36
N ASP A 161 -16.63 10.06 19.79
CA ASP A 161 -15.58 11.01 19.39
C ASP A 161 -14.17 10.60 19.85
N PHE A 162 -14.04 9.72 20.86
CA PHE A 162 -12.74 9.16 21.26
C PHE A 162 -12.02 8.43 20.11
N LEU A 163 -12.77 7.91 19.13
CA LEU A 163 -12.20 7.27 17.94
C LEU A 163 -11.40 8.24 17.06
N ASN A 164 -11.63 9.55 17.17
CA ASN A 164 -10.87 10.57 16.45
C ASN A 164 -9.51 10.89 17.10
N GLN A 165 -9.26 10.45 18.33
CA GLN A 165 -8.01 10.70 19.05
C GLN A 165 -6.85 9.88 18.46
N ASN A 166 -5.62 10.38 18.56
CA ASN A 166 -4.42 9.73 17.99
C ASN A 166 -4.20 8.28 18.46
N THR A 167 -4.68 7.94 19.67
CA THR A 167 -4.60 6.58 20.22
C THR A 167 -5.50 5.58 19.50
N PHE A 168 -6.61 6.03 18.90
CA PHE A 168 -7.65 5.17 18.31
C PHE A 168 -7.88 5.40 16.82
N ASN A 169 -7.49 6.56 16.30
CA ASN A 169 -7.80 6.91 14.92
C ASN A 169 -7.16 5.95 13.91
N TRP A 170 -6.01 5.35 14.22
CA TRP A 170 -5.38 4.30 13.41
C TRP A 170 -6.31 3.11 13.09
N LEU A 171 -7.39 2.88 13.85
CA LEU A 171 -8.43 1.91 13.51
C LEU A 171 -9.22 2.29 12.25
N GLY A 172 -9.36 3.57 11.94
CA GLY A 172 -10.05 4.09 10.75
C GLY A 172 -11.52 4.38 10.94
N LEU A 173 -12.03 4.24 12.16
CA LEU A 173 -13.43 4.49 12.54
C LEU A 173 -13.65 5.96 12.92
N ILE A 174 -13.10 6.87 12.11
CA ILE A 174 -13.05 8.31 12.37
C ILE A 174 -14.12 9.07 11.59
N SER A 175 -14.51 10.24 12.09
CA SER A 175 -15.35 11.21 11.35
C SER A 175 -14.56 12.37 10.75
N ARG A 176 -13.36 12.64 11.28
CA ARG A 176 -12.48 13.72 10.81
C ARG A 176 -11.06 13.24 10.57
N LYS A 177 -10.48 13.57 9.42
CA LYS A 177 -9.11 13.17 9.08
C LYS A 177 -8.11 13.84 10.03
N PRO A 178 -7.12 13.09 10.57
CA PRO A 178 -6.07 13.68 11.38
C PRO A 178 -5.13 14.54 10.53
N ASN A 179 -4.46 15.50 11.17
CA ASN A 179 -3.46 16.34 10.52
C ASN A 179 -2.12 15.58 10.40
N THR A 180 -1.92 14.88 9.30
CA THR A 180 -0.68 14.14 9.00
C THR A 180 -0.47 14.02 7.49
N GLU A 181 0.79 14.01 7.04
CA GLU A 181 1.13 13.95 5.61
C GLU A 181 0.67 12.65 4.93
N ASP A 182 0.61 11.53 5.67
CA ASP A 182 0.04 10.29 5.17
C ASP A 182 -0.76 9.57 6.26
N TYR A 183 -1.94 9.12 5.88
CA TYR A 183 -2.89 8.48 6.76
C TYR A 183 -3.61 7.34 6.05
N VAL A 184 -3.28 6.11 6.44
CA VAL A 184 -3.86 4.86 5.92
C VAL A 184 -4.18 3.98 7.13
N PRO A 185 -5.38 4.13 7.73
CA PRO A 185 -5.77 3.39 8.91
C PRO A 185 -6.01 1.91 8.63
N LEU A 186 -6.37 1.12 9.65
CA LEU A 186 -6.69 -0.28 9.50
C LEU A 186 -7.96 -0.51 8.67
N ILE A 187 -9.05 0.16 9.01
CA ILE A 187 -10.33 0.11 8.28
C ILE A 187 -10.42 1.33 7.37
N PRO A 188 -10.81 1.20 6.08
CA PRO A 188 -11.31 -0.01 5.40
C PRO A 188 -10.21 -0.87 4.74
N TRP A 189 -8.96 -0.43 4.85
CA TRP A 189 -7.82 -0.90 4.06
C TRP A 189 -7.44 -2.37 4.26
N LEU A 190 -7.64 -2.89 5.47
CA LEU A 190 -7.52 -4.32 5.77
C LEU A 190 -8.42 -5.16 4.88
N GLY A 191 -9.63 -4.66 4.57
CA GLY A 191 -10.55 -5.34 3.68
C GLY A 191 -10.03 -5.47 2.26
N VAL A 192 -9.36 -4.42 1.74
CA VAL A 192 -8.71 -4.47 0.43
C VAL A 192 -7.58 -5.50 0.40
N MET A 193 -6.79 -5.58 1.48
CA MET A 193 -5.71 -6.56 1.58
C MET A 193 -6.25 -7.99 1.70
N TRP A 194 -7.36 -8.20 2.42
CA TRP A 194 -8.07 -9.48 2.44
C TRP A 194 -8.62 -9.87 1.08
N PHE A 195 -9.20 -8.94 0.32
CA PHE A 195 -9.60 -9.19 -1.07
C PHE A 195 -8.41 -9.63 -1.93
N GLY A 196 -7.25 -9.00 -1.75
CA GLY A 196 -6.01 -9.42 -2.41
C GLY A 196 -5.62 -10.85 -2.04
N MET A 197 -5.60 -11.18 -0.74
CA MET A 197 -5.29 -12.53 -0.25
C MET A 197 -6.29 -13.59 -0.77
N ALA A 198 -7.58 -13.28 -0.75
CA ALA A 198 -8.64 -14.16 -1.19
C ALA A 198 -8.60 -14.40 -2.70
N THR A 199 -8.44 -13.32 -3.48
CA THR A 199 -8.26 -13.37 -4.94
C THR A 199 -7.04 -14.21 -5.29
N GLY A 200 -5.93 -13.96 -4.61
CA GLY A 200 -4.68 -14.66 -4.89
C GLY A 200 -4.77 -16.15 -4.57
N THR A 201 -5.36 -16.50 -3.42
CA THR A 201 -5.59 -17.90 -3.04
C THR A 201 -6.49 -18.61 -4.06
N TRP A 202 -7.61 -17.98 -4.44
CA TRP A 202 -8.54 -18.52 -5.42
C TRP A 202 -7.88 -18.69 -6.80
N ALA A 203 -7.18 -17.65 -7.28
CA ALA A 203 -6.55 -17.66 -8.60
C ALA A 203 -5.41 -18.68 -8.65
N LEU A 204 -4.66 -18.89 -7.57
CA LEU A 204 -3.61 -19.92 -7.53
C LEU A 204 -4.18 -21.35 -7.59
N GLN A 205 -5.41 -21.56 -7.13
CA GLN A 205 -6.10 -22.85 -7.18
C GLN A 205 -6.80 -23.10 -8.53
N HIS A 206 -7.44 -22.08 -9.10
CA HIS A 206 -8.33 -22.23 -10.26
C HIS A 206 -7.74 -21.67 -11.56
N ARG A 207 -6.84 -20.69 -11.49
CA ARG A 207 -6.30 -19.94 -12.64
C ARG A 207 -4.78 -19.63 -12.49
N PRO A 208 -3.92 -20.62 -12.20
CA PRO A 208 -2.49 -20.38 -11.95
C PRO A 208 -1.75 -19.72 -13.12
N GLN A 209 -2.29 -19.79 -14.35
CA GLN A 209 -1.76 -19.12 -15.53
C GLN A 209 -1.78 -17.59 -15.45
N TRP A 210 -2.69 -16.98 -14.68
CA TRP A 210 -2.75 -15.51 -14.50
C TRP A 210 -1.49 -14.93 -13.84
N PHE A 211 -0.77 -15.78 -13.14
CA PHE A 211 0.44 -15.45 -12.42
C PHE A 211 1.73 -15.69 -13.19
N ARG A 212 1.67 -16.58 -14.19
CA ARG A 212 2.83 -17.05 -14.96
C ARG A 212 3.00 -16.33 -16.29
N HIS A 213 2.19 -15.30 -16.54
CA HIS A 213 2.25 -14.57 -17.79
C HIS A 213 3.45 -13.60 -17.78
N ASP A 214 4.53 -14.01 -18.43
CA ASP A 214 5.60 -13.11 -18.86
C ASP A 214 5.01 -12.18 -19.93
N GLY A 215 4.44 -11.05 -19.50
CA GLY A 215 3.94 -10.08 -20.45
C GLY A 215 5.05 -9.56 -21.37
N GLY A 216 4.64 -8.88 -22.45
CA GLY A 216 5.54 -8.34 -23.47
C GLY A 216 6.52 -7.27 -22.96
N ALA A 217 7.12 -6.53 -23.88
CA ALA A 217 8.17 -5.56 -23.57
C ALA A 217 7.80 -4.51 -22.50
N VAL A 218 6.51 -4.17 -22.35
CA VAL A 218 6.02 -3.17 -21.39
C VAL A 218 5.93 -3.70 -19.95
N THR A 219 5.60 -4.98 -19.75
CA THR A 219 5.40 -5.50 -18.38
C THR A 219 6.71 -5.85 -17.69
N ARG A 220 7.78 -6.12 -18.43
CA ARG A 220 9.10 -6.47 -17.87
C ARG A 220 9.72 -5.33 -17.05
N PRO A 221 9.76 -4.06 -17.53
CA PRO A 221 10.18 -2.91 -16.72
C PRO A 221 9.30 -2.70 -15.48
N LEU A 222 7.98 -2.83 -15.63
CA LEU A 222 7.05 -2.69 -14.49
C LEU A 222 7.30 -3.78 -13.44
N ALA A 223 7.47 -5.03 -13.86
CA ALA A 223 7.80 -6.13 -12.95
C ALA A 223 9.13 -5.89 -12.26
N TRP A 224 10.14 -5.37 -12.97
CA TRP A 224 11.41 -4.98 -12.36
C TRP A 224 11.22 -3.91 -11.28
N LEU A 225 10.45 -2.86 -11.57
CA LEU A 225 10.16 -1.80 -10.61
C LEU A 225 9.39 -2.35 -9.39
N GLY A 226 8.39 -3.20 -9.61
CA GLY A 226 7.60 -3.82 -8.55
C GLY A 226 8.40 -4.73 -7.60
N ARG A 227 9.50 -5.33 -8.08
CA ARG A 227 10.43 -6.09 -7.23
C ARG A 227 11.19 -5.20 -6.24
N TRP A 228 11.48 -3.96 -6.63
CA TRP A 228 12.15 -2.95 -5.81
C TRP A 228 11.18 -1.97 -5.14
N SER A 229 9.89 -2.31 -5.11
CA SER A 229 8.80 -1.47 -4.61
C SER A 229 9.06 -0.77 -3.28
N LEU A 230 9.55 -1.49 -2.27
CA LEU A 230 9.80 -0.92 -0.94
C LEU A 230 10.93 0.13 -0.96
N SER A 231 12.03 -0.17 -1.65
CA SER A 231 13.15 0.76 -1.79
C SER A 231 12.74 1.99 -2.58
N TYR A 232 12.00 1.79 -3.68
CA TYR A 232 11.47 2.89 -4.48
C TYR A 232 10.51 3.76 -3.66
N TYR A 233 9.60 3.15 -2.92
CA TYR A 233 8.63 3.85 -2.06
C TYR A 233 9.32 4.73 -0.99
N LEU A 234 10.48 4.33 -0.47
CA LEU A 234 11.23 5.17 0.47
C LEU A 234 11.91 6.36 -0.21
N LEU A 235 12.32 6.20 -1.46
CA LEU A 235 13.16 7.17 -2.15
C LEU A 235 12.37 8.14 -3.02
N HIS A 236 11.17 7.79 -3.50
CA HIS A 236 10.45 8.65 -4.46
C HIS A 236 10.19 10.04 -3.87
N GLN A 237 9.67 10.14 -2.64
CA GLN A 237 9.30 11.44 -2.06
C GLN A 237 10.52 12.34 -1.77
N PRO A 238 11.58 11.86 -1.09
CA PRO A 238 12.78 12.68 -0.88
C PRO A 238 13.44 13.10 -2.20
N VAL A 239 13.45 12.23 -3.21
CA VAL A 239 14.03 12.55 -4.53
C VAL A 239 13.19 13.61 -5.25
N LEU A 240 11.85 13.47 -5.30
CA LEU A 240 10.97 14.45 -5.95
C LEU A 240 11.08 15.83 -5.29
N ILE A 241 11.02 15.88 -3.96
CA ILE A 241 11.19 17.13 -3.20
C ILE A 241 12.58 17.72 -3.47
N GLY A 242 13.65 16.93 -3.36
CA GLY A 242 15.01 17.39 -3.60
C GLY A 242 15.22 17.97 -5.00
N LEU A 243 14.66 17.32 -6.03
CA LEU A 243 14.72 17.83 -7.41
C LEU A 243 13.96 19.16 -7.56
N LEU A 244 12.76 19.28 -6.97
CA LEU A 244 11.99 20.52 -7.03
C LEU A 244 12.64 21.67 -6.24
N MET A 245 13.30 21.36 -5.11
CA MET A 245 14.10 22.34 -4.37
C MET A 245 15.27 22.85 -5.19
N ILE A 246 16.00 21.96 -5.89
CA ILE A 246 17.11 22.36 -6.78
C ILE A 246 16.59 23.26 -7.91
N VAL A 247 15.50 22.86 -8.57
CA VAL A 247 14.89 23.67 -9.65
C VAL A 247 14.43 25.03 -9.12
N GLY A 248 13.85 25.08 -7.91
CA GLY A 248 13.45 26.32 -7.26
C GLY A 248 14.62 27.22 -6.89
N ALA A 249 15.75 26.66 -6.47
CA ALA A 249 16.95 27.42 -6.13
C ALA A 249 17.72 27.96 -7.35
N LEU A 250 17.50 27.38 -8.54
CA LEU A 250 18.11 27.80 -9.80
C LEU A 250 17.30 28.88 -10.54
N LYS A 251 16.10 29.21 -10.07
CA LYS A 251 15.24 30.28 -10.59
C LYS A 251 15.43 31.56 -9.78
#